data_AF-A0A0M3DA41-F1
#
_entry.id   AF-A0A0M3DA41-F1
#
_cell.length_a   1.000
_cell.length_b   1.000
_cell.length_c   1.000
_cell.angle_alpha   90.00
_cell.angle_beta   90.00
_cell.angle_gamma   90.00
#
_symmetry.space_group_name_H-M   'P 1'
#
loop_
_entity.id
_entity.type
_entity.pdbx_description
1 polymer ?
#
loop_
_entity_poly.entity_id
_entity_poly.type
_entity_poly.pdbx_seq_one_letter_code
_entity_poly.pdbx_strand_id
1 'polypeptide(L)'
;MQSGAVATLARDLAQRAVDAAPELALDRFAVALTSWATAEAVAQLIRERIDAASPFTDRGQPRASLLAAHTAAERTAERLRDGLGLTPRSAAAIITAVRAGGIGLLSTPERERLGV
;
A
#
# COMPACT_ATOMS: atom_id res chain seq x y z
N MET A 1 17.65 15.04 4.14
CA MET A 1 16.37 15.73 4.42
C MET A 1 15.22 15.26 3.52
N GLN A 2 15.20 14.00 3.06
CA GLN A 2 14.02 13.38 2.44
C GLN A 2 13.35 12.51 3.51
N SER A 3 12.35 13.00 4.24
CA SER A 3 11.62 12.11 5.17
C SER A 3 10.23 12.60 5.60
N GLY A 4 9.98 13.92 5.66
CA GLY A 4 8.70 14.45 6.15
C GLY A 4 7.49 14.13 5.27
N ALA A 5 7.58 14.37 3.95
CA ALA A 5 6.47 14.20 3.03
C ALA A 5 6.08 12.71 2.85
N VAL A 6 7.06 11.83 2.66
CA VAL A 6 6.84 10.39 2.54
C VAL A 6 6.20 9.84 3.81
N ALA A 7 6.75 10.19 4.99
CA ALA A 7 6.21 9.68 6.26
C ALA A 7 4.78 10.18 6.54
N THR A 8 4.47 11.41 6.14
CA THR A 8 3.11 11.97 6.31
C THR A 8 2.13 11.23 5.40
N LEU A 9 2.41 11.15 4.10
CA LEU A 9 1.54 10.47 3.15
C LEU A 9 1.41 8.97 3.45
N ALA A 10 2.51 8.31 3.85
CA ALA A 10 2.47 6.91 4.25
C ALA A 10 1.58 6.68 5.47
N ARG A 11 1.58 7.58 6.46
CA ARG A 11 0.68 7.47 7.61
C ARG A 11 -0.78 7.58 7.18
N ASP A 12 -1.10 8.54 6.32
CA ASP A 12 -2.46 8.73 5.82
C ASP A 12 -2.93 7.53 4.99
N LEU A 13 -2.06 6.97 4.14
CA LEU A 13 -2.36 5.77 3.34
C LEU A 13 -2.57 4.53 4.22
N ALA A 14 -1.73 4.33 5.24
CA ALA A 14 -1.90 3.24 6.20
C ALA A 14 -3.22 3.39 6.97
N GLN A 15 -3.58 4.60 7.40
CA GLN A 15 -4.82 4.85 8.11
C GLN A 15 -6.03 4.55 7.22
N ARG A 16 -6.05 5.02 5.95
CA ARG A 16 -7.14 4.73 5.01
C ARG A 16 -7.30 3.23 4.75
N ALA A 17 -6.20 2.48 4.70
CA ALA A 17 -6.26 1.04 4.54
C ALA A 17 -6.89 0.37 5.77
N VAL A 18 -6.53 0.79 6.98
CA VAL A 18 -7.14 0.33 8.23
C VAL A 18 -8.63 0.71 8.30
N ASP A 19 -9.00 1.92 7.90
CA ASP A 19 -10.40 2.37 7.88
C ASP A 19 -11.24 1.51 6.94
N ALA A 20 -10.66 1.04 5.83
CA ALA A 20 -11.33 0.15 4.86
C ALA A 20 -11.33 -1.33 5.30
N ALA A 21 -10.31 -1.76 6.04
CA ALA A 21 -10.11 -3.14 6.50
C ALA A 21 -9.48 -3.14 7.91
N PRO A 22 -10.30 -3.07 8.99
CA PRO A 22 -9.83 -2.91 10.36
C PRO A 22 -8.86 -4.00 10.83
N GLU A 23 -8.92 -5.20 10.27
CA GLU A 23 -8.00 -6.30 10.55
C GLU A 23 -6.53 -5.97 10.26
N LEU A 24 -6.24 -4.99 9.40
CA LEU A 24 -4.88 -4.53 9.12
C LEU A 24 -4.24 -3.81 10.31
N ALA A 25 -5.03 -3.40 11.31
CA ALA A 25 -4.53 -2.82 12.55
C ALA A 25 -3.87 -3.85 13.50
N LEU A 26 -3.98 -5.15 13.19
CA LEU A 26 -3.35 -6.19 14.00
C LEU A 26 -1.81 -6.10 13.89
N ASP A 27 -1.12 -6.29 15.02
CA ASP A 27 0.36 -6.16 15.11
C ASP A 27 1.11 -7.02 14.08
N ARG A 28 0.55 -8.19 13.73
CA ARG A 28 1.11 -9.10 12.71
C ARG A 28 1.23 -8.47 11.32
N PHE A 29 0.44 -7.42 11.03
CA PHE A 29 0.48 -6.69 9.77
C PHE A 29 1.25 -5.37 9.85
N ALA A 30 1.64 -4.90 11.04
CA ALA A 30 2.18 -3.54 11.24
C ALA A 30 3.39 -3.24 10.33
N VAL A 31 4.34 -4.17 10.23
CA VAL A 31 5.54 -4.01 9.39
C VAL A 31 5.17 -3.99 7.90
N ALA A 32 4.29 -4.90 7.48
CA ALA A 32 3.88 -5.01 6.09
C ALA A 32 3.05 -3.80 5.66
N LEU A 33 2.12 -3.35 6.50
CA LEU A 33 1.30 -2.15 6.30
C LEU A 33 2.16 -0.89 6.18
N THR A 34 3.13 -0.72 7.09
CA THR A 34 4.07 0.42 7.05
C THR A 34 4.91 0.40 5.77
N SER A 35 5.40 -0.78 5.39
CA SER A 35 6.25 -0.95 4.21
C SER A 35 5.48 -0.66 2.92
N TRP A 36 4.26 -1.19 2.81
CA TRP A 36 3.35 -0.91 1.70
C TRP A 36 3.05 0.58 1.60
N ALA A 37 2.58 1.20 2.68
CA ALA A 37 2.17 2.60 2.67
C ALA A 37 3.35 3.54 2.35
N THR A 38 4.56 3.20 2.78
CA THR A 38 5.79 3.93 2.42
C THR A 38 6.08 3.81 0.92
N ALA A 39 5.96 2.61 0.34
CA ALA A 39 6.19 2.39 -1.09
C ALA A 39 5.16 3.14 -1.96
N GLU A 40 3.88 3.10 -1.59
CA GLU A 40 2.81 3.88 -2.24
C GLU A 40 3.09 5.38 -2.17
N ALA A 41 3.46 5.89 -0.99
CA ALA A 41 3.76 7.31 -0.81
C ALA A 41 4.92 7.75 -1.71
N VAL A 42 5.97 6.95 -1.83
CA VAL A 42 7.10 7.22 -2.73
C VAL A 42 6.63 7.25 -4.19
N ALA A 43 5.84 6.26 -4.62
CA ALA A 43 5.38 6.19 -6.00
C ALA A 43 4.48 7.39 -6.36
N GLN A 44 3.54 7.74 -5.48
CA GLN A 44 2.67 8.89 -5.64
C GLN A 44 3.44 10.20 -5.71
N LEU A 45 4.42 10.42 -4.82
CA LEU A 45 5.23 11.65 -4.84
C LEU A 45 6.09 11.76 -6.11
N ILE A 46 6.59 10.63 -6.64
CA ILE A 46 7.30 10.63 -7.93
C ILE A 46 6.33 10.95 -9.07
N ARG A 47 5.09 10.43 -9.05
CA ARG A 47 4.05 10.77 -10.03
C ARG A 47 3.74 12.26 -10.01
N GLU A 48 3.46 12.83 -8.83
CA GLU A 48 3.19 14.25 -8.66
C GLU A 48 4.36 15.11 -9.19
N ARG A 49 5.59 14.65 -8.97
CA ARG A 49 6.78 15.32 -9.51
C ARG A 49 6.87 15.23 -11.04
N ILE A 50 6.51 14.09 -11.63
CA ILE A 50 6.44 13.92 -13.09
C ILE A 50 5.40 14.88 -13.67
N ASP A 51 4.22 14.95 -13.06
CA ASP A 51 3.11 15.78 -13.53
C ASP A 51 3.48 17.27 -13.45
N ALA A 52 4.21 17.68 -12.41
CA ALA A 52 4.67 19.07 -12.24
C ALA A 52 5.84 19.46 -13.18
N ALA A 53 6.71 18.53 -13.56
CA ALA A 53 7.95 18.81 -14.30
C ALA A 53 7.93 18.39 -15.78
N SER A 54 6.82 17.82 -16.25
CA SER A 54 6.67 17.03 -17.46
C SER A 54 7.52 15.75 -17.47
N PRO A 55 6.97 14.60 -17.93
CA PRO A 55 7.77 13.39 -18.17
C PRO A 55 8.80 13.58 -19.29
N PHE A 56 8.70 14.65 -20.06
CA PHE A 56 9.61 14.98 -21.15
C PHE A 56 10.53 16.15 -20.79
N THR A 57 11.68 16.19 -21.45
CA THR A 57 12.57 17.35 -21.50
C THR A 57 12.05 18.37 -22.50
N ASP A 58 12.62 19.59 -22.49
CA ASP A 58 12.26 20.66 -23.45
C ASP A 58 12.51 20.27 -24.92
N ARG A 59 13.30 19.21 -25.16
CA ARG A 59 13.55 18.62 -26.48
C ARG A 59 12.60 17.45 -26.82
N GLY A 60 11.54 17.25 -26.03
CA GLY A 60 10.58 16.16 -26.20
C GLY A 60 11.10 14.76 -25.83
N GLN A 61 12.31 14.64 -25.26
CA GLN A 61 12.87 13.35 -24.87
C GLN A 61 12.37 12.90 -23.50
N PRO A 62 12.05 11.62 -23.28
CA PRO A 62 11.64 11.12 -21.96
C PRO A 62 12.72 11.34 -20.90
N ARG A 63 12.32 11.76 -19.70
CA ARG A 63 13.19 11.79 -18.51
C ARG A 63 13.36 10.38 -17.96
N ALA A 64 14.19 9.57 -18.63
CA ALA A 64 14.33 8.14 -18.39
C ALA A 64 14.61 7.78 -16.92
N SER A 65 15.44 8.55 -16.21
CA SER A 65 15.72 8.32 -14.78
C SER A 65 14.49 8.49 -13.88
N LEU A 66 13.65 9.49 -14.15
CA LEU A 66 12.44 9.77 -13.39
C LEU A 66 11.37 8.70 -13.64
N LEU A 67 11.21 8.29 -14.90
CA LEU A 67 10.30 7.20 -15.29
C LEU A 67 10.75 5.84 -14.75
N ALA A 68 12.06 5.57 -14.72
CA ALA A 68 12.62 4.35 -14.13
C ALA A 68 12.39 4.31 -12.62
N ALA A 69 12.64 5.42 -11.91
CA ALA A 69 12.38 5.53 -10.48
C ALA A 69 10.91 5.32 -10.15
N HIS A 70 10.01 5.95 -10.92
CA HIS A 70 8.57 5.73 -10.79
C HIS A 70 8.18 4.27 -10.98
N THR A 71 8.66 3.63 -12.06
CA THR A 71 8.35 2.23 -12.37
C THR A 71 8.84 1.27 -11.28
N ALA A 72 10.02 1.53 -10.71
CA ALA A 72 10.55 0.71 -9.61
C ALA A 72 9.75 0.87 -8.31
N ALA A 73 9.30 2.10 -8.01
CA ALA A 73 8.45 2.37 -6.86
C ALA A 73 7.08 1.69 -7.00
N GLU A 74 6.43 1.83 -8.15
CA GLU A 74 5.15 1.18 -8.46
C GLU A 74 5.22 -0.35 -8.32
N ARG A 75 6.25 -1.00 -8.88
CA ARG A 75 6.43 -2.45 -8.74
C ARG A 75 6.64 -2.90 -7.30
N THR A 76 7.22 -2.03 -6.47
CA THR A 76 7.41 -2.33 -5.05
C THR A 76 6.11 -2.17 -4.28
N ALA A 77 5.37 -1.10 -4.53
CA ALA A 77 4.04 -0.86 -4.01
C ALA A 77 3.08 -2.01 -4.37
N GLU A 78 3.03 -2.41 -5.64
CA GLU A 78 2.23 -3.53 -6.15
C GLU A 78 2.52 -4.84 -5.40
N ARG A 79 3.80 -5.24 -5.31
CA ARG A 79 4.20 -6.47 -4.61
C ARG A 79 3.79 -6.48 -3.15
N LEU A 80 3.93 -5.34 -2.47
CA LEU A 80 3.57 -5.20 -1.05
C LEU A 80 2.04 -5.18 -0.87
N ARG A 81 1.31 -4.56 -1.80
CA ARG A 81 -0.15 -4.57 -1.86
C ARG A 81 -0.67 -6.00 -2.01
N ASP A 82 -0.05 -6.81 -2.87
CA ASP A 82 -0.35 -8.23 -3.00
C ASP A 82 -0.09 -9.02 -1.72
N GLY A 83 1.06 -8.79 -1.07
CA GLY A 83 1.42 -9.45 0.19
C GLY A 83 0.50 -9.14 1.36
N LEU A 84 -0.12 -7.95 1.38
CA LEU A 84 -1.15 -7.57 2.36
C LEU A 84 -2.56 -8.01 1.97
N GLY A 85 -2.72 -8.57 0.78
CA GLY A 85 -4.02 -8.97 0.28
C GLY A 85 -4.94 -7.80 -0.14
N LEU A 86 -4.36 -6.62 -0.37
CA LEU A 86 -5.10 -5.40 -0.75
C LEU A 86 -5.41 -5.29 -2.24
N THR A 87 -5.14 -6.35 -3.01
CA THR A 87 -5.54 -6.41 -4.42
C THR A 87 -6.90 -7.06 -4.58
N PRO A 88 -7.70 -6.70 -5.61
CA PRO A 88 -9.01 -7.31 -5.84
C PRO A 88 -8.97 -8.85 -5.90
N ARG A 89 -7.89 -9.40 -6.45
CA ARG A 89 -7.63 -10.84 -6.51
C ARG A 89 -7.47 -11.45 -5.12
N SER A 90 -6.67 -10.81 -4.27
CA SER A 90 -6.45 -11.27 -2.91
C SER A 90 -7.68 -11.06 -2.02
N ALA A 91 -8.43 -9.97 -2.19
CA ALA A 91 -9.72 -9.78 -1.54
C ALA A 91 -10.71 -10.89 -1.92
N ALA A 92 -10.79 -11.29 -3.20
CA ALA A 92 -11.61 -12.42 -3.62
C ALA A 92 -11.14 -13.75 -3.00
N ALA A 93 -9.83 -13.96 -2.87
CA ALA A 93 -9.27 -15.14 -2.21
C ALA A 93 -9.57 -15.17 -0.71
N ILE A 94 -9.45 -14.02 -0.03
CA ILE A 94 -9.82 -13.85 1.38
C ILE A 94 -11.32 -14.10 1.57
N ILE A 95 -12.18 -13.49 0.76
CA ILE A 95 -13.64 -13.71 0.80
C ILE A 95 -13.97 -15.20 0.60
N THR A 96 -13.27 -15.87 -0.31
CA THR A 96 -13.44 -17.31 -0.56
C THR A 96 -12.99 -18.13 0.65
N ALA A 97 -11.84 -17.81 1.24
CA ALA A 97 -11.31 -18.49 2.43
C ALA A 97 -12.19 -18.27 3.68
N VAL A 98 -12.66 -17.04 3.90
CA VAL A 98 -13.60 -16.68 4.98
C VAL A 98 -14.93 -17.39 4.79
N ARG A 99 -15.46 -17.44 3.56
CA ARG A 99 -16.70 -18.20 3.24
C ARG A 99 -16.52 -19.71 3.46
N ALA A 100 -15.32 -20.23 3.23
CA ALA A 100 -15.02 -21.65 3.41
C ALA A 100 -14.72 -22.06 4.86
N GLY A 101 -14.14 -21.16 5.68
CA GLY A 101 -13.64 -21.47 7.03
C GLY A 101 -14.38 -20.80 8.21
N GLY A 102 -15.08 -19.68 8.00
CA GLY A 102 -15.77 -18.92 9.06
C GLY A 102 -14.87 -18.37 10.19
N ILE A 103 -15.51 -17.94 11.29
CA ILE A 103 -14.92 -17.29 12.50
C ILE A 103 -13.88 -18.19 13.21
N GLY A 104 -13.77 -19.47 12.84
CA GLY A 104 -12.84 -20.44 13.43
C GLY A 104 -11.35 -20.16 13.17
N LEU A 105 -11.02 -19.27 12.23
CA LEU A 105 -9.64 -18.90 11.88
C LEU A 105 -9.09 -17.73 12.73
N LEU A 106 -9.92 -17.05 13.52
CA LEU A 106 -9.50 -15.95 14.38
C LEU A 106 -9.18 -16.44 15.79
N SER A 107 -8.07 -15.99 16.36
CA SER A 107 -7.78 -16.19 17.77
C SER A 107 -8.73 -15.36 18.65
N THR A 108 -8.96 -15.77 19.91
CA THR A 108 -9.81 -15.04 20.86
C THR A 108 -9.49 -13.54 20.98
N PRO A 109 -8.22 -13.10 21.11
CA PRO A 109 -7.92 -11.66 21.19
C PRO A 109 -8.18 -10.90 19.87
N GLU A 110 -8.17 -11.57 18.73
CA GLU A 110 -8.49 -10.94 17.44
C GLU A 110 -10.00 -10.75 17.27
N ARG A 111 -10.80 -11.67 17.81
CA ARG A 111 -12.26 -11.57 17.88
C ARG A 111 -12.70 -10.40 18.75
N GLU A 112 -12.11 -10.26 19.94
CA GLU A 112 -12.39 -9.16 20.86
C GLU A 112 -12.04 -7.78 20.27
N ARG A 113 -10.94 -7.67 19.52
CA ARG A 113 -10.57 -6.43 18.81
C ARG A 113 -11.51 -6.07 17.66
N LEU A 114 -12.14 -7.07 17.04
CA LEU A 114 -13.03 -6.89 15.90
C LEU A 114 -14.52 -6.83 16.29
N GLY A 115 -14.87 -7.09 17.55
CA GLY A 115 -16.24 -7.07 18.05
C GLY A 115 -17.12 -8.22 17.53
N VAL A 116 -16.52 -9.37 17.20
CA VAL A 116 -17.20 -10.57 16.66
C VAL A 116 -16.98 -11.81 17.50
#